data_AF-A0A973D8H9-F1
#
_entry.id   AF-A0A973D8H9-F1
#
_cell.length_a   1.000
_cell.length_b   1.000
_cell.length_c   1.000
_cell.angle_alpha   90.00
_cell.angle_beta   90.00
_cell.angle_gamma   90.00
#
_symmetry.space_group_name_H-M   'P 1'
#
loop_
_entity.id
_entity.type
_entity.pdbx_description
1 polymer ?
#
loop_
_entity_poly.entity_id
_entity_poly.type
_entity_poly.pdbx_seq_one_letter_code
_entity_poly.pdbx_strand_id
1 'polypeptide(L)'
;MNIQQESHPIRPGLVSTLVVSWLAVRGLLWISEALFFPETGYTWHTSLVDGLLGIFCISLAIQFWLGIAGVRLPVIIMLLMHIGIHLYRWAILDPAGWWAISTAQRLQVIAESGVVLVLITLLMFASQSSRQLSRQE
;
A
#
# COMPACT_ATOMS: atom_id res chain seq x y z
N MET A 1 43.69 6.28 9.10
CA MET A 1 42.90 5.73 7.98
C MET A 1 41.46 6.19 8.17
N ASN A 2 41.08 7.22 7.42
CA ASN A 2 39.75 7.84 7.50
C ASN A 2 38.83 7.07 6.55
N ILE A 3 38.01 6.17 7.06
CA ILE A 3 36.98 5.50 6.27
C ILE A 3 35.86 6.53 6.09
N GLN A 4 35.95 7.35 5.04
CA GLN A 4 34.78 8.07 4.57
C GLN A 4 33.80 7.04 4.05
N GLN A 5 32.88 6.66 4.93
CA GLN A 5 31.65 5.98 4.57
C GLN A 5 30.87 6.97 3.71
N GLU A 6 31.02 6.89 2.39
CA GLU A 6 30.13 7.57 1.47
C GLU A 6 28.72 7.04 1.74
N SER A 7 27.96 7.80 2.54
CA SER A 7 26.52 7.71 2.55
C SER A 7 26.07 8.16 1.16
N HIS A 8 26.10 7.24 0.18
CA HIS A 8 25.41 7.46 -1.07
C HIS A 8 24.00 7.90 -0.69
N PRO A 9 23.55 9.09 -1.10
CA PRO A 9 22.17 9.46 -0.90
C PRO A 9 21.37 8.38 -1.65
N ILE A 10 20.71 7.51 -0.88
CA ILE A 10 19.80 6.50 -1.40
C ILE A 10 18.65 7.30 -1.99
N ARG A 11 18.85 7.79 -3.21
CA ARG A 11 17.81 8.48 -3.95
C ARG A 11 16.76 7.39 -4.16
N PRO A 12 15.57 7.51 -3.56
CA PRO A 12 14.57 6.46 -3.69
C PRO A 12 14.32 6.29 -5.18
N GLY A 13 14.51 5.06 -5.67
CA GLY A 13 14.19 4.72 -7.05
C GLY A 13 12.73 5.08 -7.35
N LEU A 14 12.42 5.37 -8.61
CA LEU A 14 11.08 5.76 -9.04
C LEU A 14 9.99 4.82 -8.50
N VAL A 15 10.26 3.51 -8.48
CA VAL A 15 9.37 2.48 -7.91
C VAL A 15 9.14 2.69 -6.42
N SER A 16 10.19 2.98 -5.63
CA SER A 16 10.01 3.22 -4.20
C SER A 16 9.23 4.49 -3.91
N THR A 17 9.45 5.57 -4.66
CA THR A 17 8.67 6.80 -4.50
C THR A 17 7.19 6.56 -4.81
N LEU A 18 6.87 5.85 -5.89
CA LEU A 18 5.48 5.51 -6.23
C LEU A 18 4.79 4.70 -5.12
N VAL A 19 5.47 3.69 -4.57
CA VAL A 19 4.94 2.86 -3.48
C VAL A 19 4.73 3.68 -2.21
N VAL A 20 5.70 4.52 -1.82
CA VAL A 20 5.59 5.40 -0.64
C VAL A 20 4.44 6.38 -0.81
N SER A 21 4.34 7.03 -1.98
CA SER A 21 3.25 7.97 -2.27
C SER A 21 1.89 7.29 -2.20
N TRP A 22 1.76 6.08 -2.78
CA TRP A 22 0.52 5.32 -2.71
C TRP A 22 0.13 4.94 -1.28
N LEU A 23 1.07 4.40 -0.49
CA LEU A 23 0.84 4.04 0.90
C LEU A 23 0.47 5.25 1.77
N ALA A 24 1.13 6.40 1.56
CA ALA A 24 0.84 7.62 2.28
C ALA A 24 -0.57 8.15 1.98
N VAL A 25 -0.92 8.26 0.69
CA VAL A 25 -2.25 8.74 0.25
C VAL A 25 -3.34 7.79 0.73
N ARG A 26 -3.18 6.47 0.52
CA ARG A 26 -4.19 5.50 0.96
C ARG A 26 -4.30 5.44 2.49
N GLY A 27 -3.18 5.56 3.20
CA GLY A 27 -3.16 5.63 4.66
C GLY A 27 -3.91 6.86 5.20
N LEU A 28 -3.71 8.03 4.58
CA LEU A 28 -4.46 9.24 4.87
C LEU A 28 -5.95 9.08 4.58
N LEU A 29 -6.32 8.43 3.47
CA LEU A 29 -7.72 8.18 3.13
C LEU A 29 -8.40 7.29 4.19
N TRP A 30 -7.77 6.21 4.65
CA TRP A 30 -8.34 5.38 5.71
C TRP A 30 -8.46 6.11 7.05
N ILE A 31 -7.49 6.96 7.41
CA ILE A 31 -7.62 7.81 8.59
C ILE A 31 -8.79 8.78 8.42
N SER A 32 -8.97 9.37 7.24
CA SER A 32 -10.07 10.28 6.97
C SER A 32 -11.43 9.58 7.00
N GLU A 33 -11.54 8.37 6.46
CA GLU A 33 -12.74 7.53 6.53
C GLU A 33 -13.08 7.23 8.00
N ALA A 34 -12.08 6.84 8.81
CA ALA A 34 -12.24 6.56 10.23
C ALA A 34 -12.63 7.78 11.09
N LEU A 35 -12.26 9.00 10.70
CA LEU A 35 -12.52 10.21 11.48
C LEU A 35 -13.78 10.96 11.05
N PHE A 36 -14.05 11.02 9.74
CA PHE A 36 -15.08 11.90 9.17
C PHE A 36 -16.31 11.15 8.64
N PHE A 37 -16.20 9.86 8.36
CA PHE A 37 -17.29 9.05 7.82
C PHE A 37 -17.56 7.80 8.68
N PRO A 38 -17.85 7.94 9.99
CA PRO A 38 -18.30 6.81 10.78
C PRO A 38 -19.65 6.35 10.21
N GLU A 39 -19.65 5.26 9.43
CA GLU A 39 -20.88 4.68 8.92
C GLU A 39 -21.80 4.37 10.09
N THR A 40 -22.98 4.99 10.11
CA THR A 40 -23.94 5.03 11.22
C THR A 40 -24.55 3.67 11.61
N GLY A 41 -24.04 2.56 11.06
CA GLY A 41 -24.53 1.20 11.31
C GLY A 41 -23.44 0.15 11.55
N TYR A 42 -22.16 0.43 11.25
CA TYR A 42 -21.06 -0.51 11.50
C TYR A 42 -20.31 -0.12 12.77
N THR A 43 -20.20 -1.09 13.68
CA THR A 43 -19.67 -0.96 15.04
C THR A 43 -18.36 -0.18 15.10
N TRP A 44 -18.16 0.63 16.14
CA TRP A 44 -16.95 1.43 16.43
C TRP A 44 -15.60 0.71 16.17
N HIS A 45 -15.60 -0.63 16.27
CA HIS A 45 -14.49 -1.50 15.92
C HIS A 45 -14.00 -1.32 14.48
N THR A 46 -14.89 -1.16 13.50
CA THR A 46 -14.54 -1.03 12.08
C THR A 46 -13.79 0.26 11.83
N SER A 47 -14.28 1.37 12.39
CA SER A 47 -13.63 2.69 12.33
C SER A 47 -12.23 2.68 12.97
N LEU A 48 -12.08 1.97 14.09
CA LEU A 48 -10.79 1.85 14.77
C LEU A 48 -9.79 1.01 13.96
N VAL A 49 -10.25 -0.07 13.33
CA VAL A 49 -9.44 -0.89 12.43
C VAL A 49 -8.96 -0.08 11.22
N ASP A 50 -9.84 0.70 10.58
CA ASP A 50 -9.47 1.54 9.44
C ASP A 50 -8.44 2.61 9.83
N GLY A 51 -8.62 3.27 10.97
CA GLY A 51 -7.64 4.22 11.50
C GLY A 51 -6.27 3.59 11.78
N LEU A 52 -6.25 2.40 12.41
CA LEU A 52 -5.01 1.66 12.66
C LEU A 52 -4.32 1.22 11.36
N LEU A 53 -5.09 0.74 10.37
CA LEU A 53 -4.57 0.38 9.05
C LEU A 53 -3.98 1.60 8.34
N GLY A 54 -4.61 2.76 8.47
CA GLY A 54 -4.11 4.01 7.92
C GLY A 54 -2.78 4.44 8.54
N ILE A 55 -2.68 4.42 9.88
CA ILE A 55 -1.44 4.70 10.61
C ILE A 55 -0.34 3.70 10.24
N PHE A 56 -0.70 2.42 10.12
CA PHE A 56 0.23 1.36 9.72
C PHE A 56 0.77 1.59 8.30
N CYS A 57 -0.09 1.98 7.35
CA CYS A 57 0.31 2.34 5.99
C CYS A 57 1.31 3.51 5.96
N ILE A 58 1.05 4.58 6.72
CA ILE A 58 1.95 5.74 6.81
C ILE A 58 3.28 5.32 7.45
N SER A 59 3.24 4.51 8.50
CA SER A 59 4.43 3.99 9.17
C SER A 59 5.28 3.15 8.22
N LEU A 60 4.65 2.29 7.40
CA LEU A 60 5.33 1.52 6.38
C LEU A 60 5.90 2.41 5.26
N ALA A 61 5.18 3.45 4.85
CA ALA A 61 5.65 4.40 3.86
C ALA A 61 6.95 5.08 4.31
N ILE A 62 7.00 5.54 5.57
CA ILE A 62 8.20 6.16 6.16
C ILE A 62 9.33 5.14 6.27
N GLN A 63 9.07 3.96 6.82
CA GLN A 63 10.10 2.92 6.97
C GLN A 63 10.67 2.46 5.62
N PHE A 64 9.82 2.41 4.59
CA PHE A 64 10.21 2.05 3.24
C PHE A 64 11.01 3.18 2.57
N TRP A 65 10.65 4.43 2.82
CA TRP A 65 11.40 5.61 2.37
C TRP A 65 12.80 5.69 2.99
N LEU A 66 12.91 5.38 4.29
CA LEU A 66 14.19 5.32 5.00
C LEU A 66 15.05 4.10 4.61
N GLY A 67 14.52 3.17 3.81
CA GLY A 67 15.26 2.02 3.31
C GLY A 67 15.55 0.96 4.37
N ILE A 68 14.72 0.85 5.41
CA ILE A 68 14.93 -0.13 6.47
C ILE A 68 14.84 -1.55 5.89
N ALA A 69 15.85 -2.37 6.18
CA ALA A 69 15.91 -3.76 5.72
C ALA A 69 14.73 -4.58 6.27
N GLY A 70 14.08 -5.36 5.41
CA GLY A 70 12.93 -6.21 5.79
C GLY A 70 11.55 -5.60 5.59
N VAL A 71 11.43 -4.29 5.34
CA VAL A 71 10.12 -3.59 5.18
C VAL A 71 9.39 -3.96 3.88
N ARG A 72 10.09 -4.53 2.89
CA ARG A 72 9.47 -4.96 1.62
C ARG A 72 8.35 -5.98 1.82
N LEU A 73 8.55 -6.95 2.71
CA LEU A 73 7.57 -8.00 2.96
C LEU A 73 6.25 -7.44 3.51
N PRO A 74 6.23 -6.65 4.60
CA PRO A 74 4.99 -6.07 5.11
C PRO A 74 4.35 -5.10 4.11
N VAL A 75 5.12 -4.39 3.29
CA VAL A 75 4.56 -3.56 2.21
C VAL A 75 3.80 -4.40 1.18
N ILE A 76 4.38 -5.52 0.71
CA ILE A 76 3.69 -6.42 -0.23
C ILE A 76 2.44 -7.03 0.40
N ILE A 77 2.53 -7.48 1.66
CA ILE A 77 1.38 -8.02 2.40
C ILE A 77 0.28 -6.96 2.51
N MET A 78 0.63 -5.71 2.82
CA MET A 78 -0.33 -4.62 2.94
C MET A 78 -1.03 -4.31 1.61
N LEU A 79 -0.28 -4.32 0.51
CA LEU A 79 -0.84 -4.16 -0.84
C LEU A 79 -1.78 -5.32 -1.21
N LEU A 80 -1.41 -6.56 -0.89
CA LEU A 80 -2.27 -7.72 -1.09
C LEU A 80 -3.53 -7.65 -0.23
N MET A 81 -3.41 -7.22 1.03
CA MET A 81 -4.53 -7.01 1.93
C MET A 81 -5.52 -6.01 1.35
N HIS A 82 -5.03 -4.92 0.74
CA HIS A 82 -5.90 -3.94 0.09
C HIS A 82 -6.76 -4.55 -1.03
N ILE A 83 -6.17 -5.39 -1.89
CA ILE A 83 -6.93 -6.14 -2.91
C ILE A 83 -7.91 -7.11 -2.23
N GLY A 84 -7.47 -7.79 -1.18
CA GLY A 84 -8.29 -8.73 -0.42
C GLY A 84 -9.54 -8.08 0.19
N ILE A 85 -9.43 -6.85 0.70
CA ILE A 85 -10.57 -6.10 1.24
C ILE A 85 -11.60 -5.79 0.15
N HIS A 86 -11.15 -5.33 -1.03
CA HIS A 86 -12.04 -5.08 -2.16
C HIS A 86 -12.73 -6.36 -2.63
N LEU A 87 -11.98 -7.45 -2.76
CA LEU A 87 -12.53 -8.74 -3.15
C LEU A 87 -13.53 -9.26 -2.11
N TYR A 88 -13.20 -9.16 -0.82
CA TYR A 88 -14.08 -9.59 0.26
C TYR A 88 -15.39 -8.78 0.29
N ARG A 89 -15.31 -7.46 0.14
CA ARG A 89 -16.47 -6.57 0.12
C ARG A 89 -17.40 -6.88 -1.05
N TRP A 90 -16.86 -7.00 -2.26
CA TRP A 90 -17.67 -7.11 -3.48
C TRP A 90 -18.00 -8.55 -3.91
N ALA A 91 -17.20 -9.55 -3.52
CA ALA A 91 -17.47 -10.94 -3.88
C ALA A 91 -18.23 -11.71 -2.79
N ILE A 92 -18.07 -11.36 -1.51
CA ILE A 92 -18.62 -12.13 -0.39
C ILE A 92 -19.71 -11.37 0.36
N LEU A 93 -19.44 -10.14 0.79
CA LEU A 93 -20.37 -9.38 1.62
C LEU A 93 -21.57 -8.83 0.84
N ASP A 94 -21.32 -8.18 -0.29
CA ASP A 94 -22.40 -7.55 -1.08
C ASP A 94 -22.19 -7.68 -2.60
N PRO A 95 -22.37 -8.91 -3.15
CA PRO A 95 -22.26 -9.14 -4.58
C PRO A 95 -23.37 -8.44 -5.38
N ALA A 96 -24.51 -8.15 -4.76
CA ALA A 96 -25.60 -7.40 -5.39
C ALA A 96 -25.27 -5.90 -5.45
N GLY A 97 -24.65 -5.35 -4.41
CA GLY A 97 -24.20 -3.95 -4.33
C GLY A 97 -23.21 -3.57 -5.43
N TRP A 98 -22.40 -4.51 -5.92
CA TRP A 98 -21.52 -4.28 -7.09
C TRP A 98 -22.31 -3.78 -8.31
N TRP A 99 -23.51 -4.32 -8.53
CA TRP A 99 -24.37 -3.93 -9.63
C TRP A 99 -25.22 -2.68 -9.34
N ALA A 100 -25.29 -2.26 -8.07
CA ALA A 100 -26.01 -1.07 -7.63
C ALA A 100 -25.14 0.20 -7.63
N ILE A 101 -23.81 0.09 -7.48
CA ILE A 101 -22.91 1.24 -7.53
C ILE A 101 -22.78 1.85 -8.93
N SER A 102 -22.48 3.14 -8.98
CA SER A 102 -22.30 3.90 -10.22
C SER A 102 -21.09 3.41 -11.03
N THR A 103 -21.12 3.60 -12.35
CA THR A 103 -20.02 3.22 -13.26
C THR A 103 -18.69 3.87 -12.87
N ALA A 104 -18.72 5.11 -12.36
CA ALA A 104 -17.54 5.82 -11.90
C ALA A 104 -16.88 5.15 -10.69
N GLN A 105 -17.68 4.71 -9.71
CA GLN A 105 -17.18 4.00 -8.52
C GLN A 105 -16.59 2.63 -8.89
N ARG A 106 -17.18 1.91 -9.86
CA ARG A 106 -16.61 0.66 -10.38
C ARG A 106 -15.25 0.89 -11.02
N LEU A 107 -15.14 1.91 -11.87
CA LEU A 107 -13.88 2.27 -12.51
C LEU A 107 -12.82 2.67 -11.49
N GLN A 108 -13.20 3.39 -10.43
CA GLN A 108 -12.29 3.71 -9.33
C GLN A 108 -11.76 2.44 -8.65
N VAL A 109 -12.63 1.50 -8.26
CA VAL A 109 -12.21 0.24 -7.60
C VAL A 109 -11.28 -0.57 -8.50
N ILE A 110 -11.59 -0.66 -9.80
CA ILE A 110 -10.75 -1.36 -10.78
C ILE A 110 -9.40 -0.66 -10.94
N ALA A 111 -9.39 0.68 -11.04
CA ALA A 111 -8.17 1.46 -11.18
C ALA A 111 -7.28 1.34 -9.94
N GLU A 112 -7.84 1.47 -8.73
CA GLU A 112 -7.09 1.33 -7.48
C GLU A 112 -6.49 -0.08 -7.34
N SER A 113 -7.29 -1.12 -7.63
CA SER A 113 -6.83 -2.51 -7.60
C SER A 113 -5.73 -2.78 -8.65
N GLY A 114 -5.88 -2.21 -9.85
CA GLY A 114 -4.90 -2.30 -10.92
C GLY A 114 -3.57 -1.62 -10.58
N VAL A 115 -3.62 -0.41 -10.02
CA VAL A 115 -2.42 0.31 -9.54
C VAL A 115 -1.68 -0.52 -8.50
N VAL A 116 -2.40 -1.11 -7.55
CA VAL A 116 -1.79 -1.97 -6.53
C VAL A 116 -1.13 -3.20 -7.14
N LEU A 117 -1.76 -3.86 -8.12
CA LEU A 117 -1.19 -5.01 -8.82
C LEU A 117 0.11 -4.62 -9.55
N VAL A 118 0.12 -3.47 -10.22
CA VAL A 118 1.31 -2.93 -10.90
C VAL A 118 2.42 -2.64 -9.88
N LEU A 119 2.09 -2.02 -8.74
CA LEU A 119 3.08 -1.73 -7.69
C LEU A 119 3.69 -3.01 -7.10
N ILE A 120 2.88 -4.04 -6.83
CA ILE A 120 3.37 -5.36 -6.38
C ILE A 120 4.31 -5.95 -7.44
N THR A 121 3.90 -5.94 -8.70
CA THR A 121 4.69 -6.46 -9.82
C THR A 121 6.03 -5.74 -9.92
N LEU A 122 6.02 -4.40 -9.89
CA LEU A 122 7.23 -3.58 -9.92
C LEU A 122 8.14 -3.86 -8.71
N LEU A 123 7.59 -4.04 -7.51
CA LEU A 123 8.36 -4.39 -6.32
C LEU A 123 9.02 -5.77 -6.44
N MET A 124 8.32 -6.76 -6.98
CA MET A 124 8.86 -8.11 -7.20
C MET A 124 9.99 -8.09 -8.23
N PHE A 125 9.79 -7.44 -9.38
CA PHE A 125 10.80 -7.38 -10.44
C PHE A 125 12.01 -6.50 -10.08
N ALA A 126 11.80 -5.34 -9.43
CA ALA A 126 12.89 -4.51 -8.94
C ALA A 126 13.77 -5.26 -7.93
N SER A 127 13.18 -6.17 -7.14
CA SER A 127 13.94 -6.99 -6.19
C SER A 127 14.86 -8.01 -6.85
N GLN A 128 14.46 -8.57 -8.00
CA GLN A 128 15.27 -9.55 -8.73
C GLN A 128 16.50 -8.89 -9.35
N SER A 129 16.33 -7.69 -9.92
CA SER A 129 17.44 -6.94 -10.52
C SER A 129 18.54 -6.61 -9.50
N SER A 130 18.18 -6.24 -8.26
CA SER A 130 19.19 -5.97 -7.21
C SER A 130 19.91 -7.24 -6.73
N ARG A 131 19.24 -8.40 -6.66
CA ARG A 131 19.88 -9.67 -6.25
C ARG A 131 20.82 -10.25 -7.30
N GLN A 132 20.59 -9.94 -8.58
CA GLN A 132 21.48 -10.40 -9.65
C GLN A 132 22.79 -9.63 -9.66
N LEU A 133 22.76 -8.30 -9.43
CA LEU A 133 23.99 -7.51 -9.31
C LEU A 133 24.87 -7.97 -8.14
N SER A 134 24.28 -8.21 -6.96
CA SER A 134 25.04 -8.64 -5.77
C SER A 134 25.59 -10.08 -5.84
N ARG A 135 25.30 -10.83 -6.91
CA ARG A 135 25.87 -12.17 -7.15
C ARG A 135 26.98 -12.14 -8.20
N GLN A 136 27.16 -11.03 -8.90
CA GLN A 136 28.23 -10.85 -9.89
C GLN A 136 29.45 -10.10 -9.34
N GLU A 137 29.34 -9.53 -8.14
CA GLU A 137 30.47 -9.08 -7.30
C GLU A 137 30.91 -10.21 -6.36
#